data_AF-X1SCL6-F1
#
_entry.id   AF-X1SCL6-F1
#
_cell.length_a   1.000
_cell.length_b   1.000
_cell.length_c   1.000
_cell.angle_alpha   90.00
_cell.angle_beta   90.00
_cell.angle_gamma   90.00
#
_symmetry.space_group_name_H-M   'P 1'
#
loop_
_entity.id
_entity.type
_entity.pdbx_description
1 polymer ?
#
loop_
_entity_poly.entity_id
_entity_poly.type
_entity_poly.pdbx_seq_one_letter_code
_entity_poly.pdbx_strand_id
1 'polypeptide(L)'
;EGIVTQEKAKELLECLWIKFNNQPAPPKVGVTLAESGTYTDFANINNGGLKADGSDGVNDLTYLILDVIDEMRLLQPSTNIQLSKKSPDRFLKRAGEIIRKGWGQPSVFNAEEVIEEMLRQGKSLEDARCGGTSGCVETGAFGKESYILTGYFNLVKVLEITLNNGIDPQTGKKIGMESGEPTQFNSFEELLTSFKKQLHHFIEIKIRGNNIIERLYTTYMPAPFLSIIISDCIENGKDYNAGGARYNTDYIQGVGIGSITDSLSTIKY
;
A
#
# COMPACT_ATOMS: atom_id res chain seq x y z
N GLU A 1 -28.92 18.86 17.60
CA GLU A 1 -28.46 19.65 18.77
C GLU A 1 -27.91 21.04 18.42
N GLY A 2 -27.66 21.39 17.15
CA GLY A 2 -27.35 22.78 16.76
C GLY A 2 -26.00 23.33 17.22
N ILE A 3 -25.16 22.49 17.82
CA ILE A 3 -23.87 22.87 18.44
C ILE A 3 -22.80 23.19 17.37
N VAL A 4 -22.92 22.62 16.17
CA VAL A 4 -21.96 22.79 15.08
C VAL A 4 -22.73 23.08 13.78
N THR A 5 -22.35 24.15 13.09
CA THR A 5 -22.86 24.45 11.72
C THR A 5 -21.99 23.77 10.68
N GLN A 6 -22.49 23.67 9.45
CA GLN A 6 -21.73 23.09 8.33
C GLN A 6 -20.43 23.86 8.08
N GLU A 7 -20.47 25.19 8.16
CA GLU A 7 -19.31 26.06 8.03
C GLU A 7 -18.29 25.77 9.14
N LYS A 8 -18.77 25.63 10.39
CA LYS A 8 -17.88 25.34 11.51
C LYS A 8 -17.26 23.95 11.41
N ALA A 9 -18.01 22.95 10.95
CA ALA A 9 -17.49 21.61 10.69
C ALA A 9 -16.41 21.64 9.61
N LYS A 10 -16.62 22.39 8.53
CA LYS A 10 -15.63 22.55 7.45
C LYS A 10 -14.37 23.24 7.95
N GLU A 11 -14.49 24.34 8.70
CA GLU A 11 -13.36 25.05 9.30
C GLU A 11 -12.50 24.12 10.18
N LEU A 12 -13.13 23.25 10.97
CA LEU A 12 -12.41 22.27 11.80
C LEU A 12 -11.66 21.23 10.96
N LEU A 13 -12.24 20.77 9.85
CA LEU A 13 -11.56 19.86 8.92
C LEU A 13 -10.40 20.56 8.20
N GLU A 14 -10.56 21.81 7.78
CA GLU A 14 -9.48 22.61 7.20
C GLU A 14 -8.31 22.75 8.19
N CYS A 15 -8.61 23.00 9.47
CA CYS A 15 -7.61 23.01 10.53
C CYS A 15 -6.89 21.66 10.63
N LEU A 16 -7.62 20.53 10.58
CA LEU A 16 -7.03 19.19 10.58
C LEU A 16 -6.10 18.97 9.37
N TRP A 17 -6.50 19.42 8.17
CA TRP A 17 -5.67 19.35 6.97
C TRP A 17 -4.36 20.13 7.13
N ILE A 18 -4.42 21.33 7.71
CA ILE A 18 -3.21 22.11 8.05
C ILE A 18 -2.33 21.34 9.04
N LYS A 19 -2.93 20.65 10.04
CA LYS A 19 -2.15 19.87 11.02
C LYS A 19 -1.39 18.73 10.36
N PHE A 20 -2.01 17.97 9.45
CA PHE A 20 -1.31 16.95 8.67
C PHE A 20 -0.18 17.55 7.82
N ASN A 21 -0.46 18.64 7.10
CA ASN A 21 0.53 19.27 6.22
C ASN A 21 1.71 19.90 6.98
N ASN A 22 1.55 20.20 8.27
CA ASN A 22 2.64 20.66 9.13
C ASN A 22 3.58 19.54 9.60
N GLN A 23 3.25 18.26 9.38
CA GLN A 23 4.10 17.13 9.76
C GLN A 23 4.76 16.52 8.52
N PRO A 24 6.05 16.82 8.25
CA PRO A 24 6.78 16.09 7.22
C PRO A 24 7.14 14.69 7.74
N ALA A 25 7.30 13.75 6.82
CA ALA A 25 8.02 12.52 7.10
C ALA A 25 9.42 12.86 7.65
N PRO A 26 9.91 12.17 8.70
CA PRO A 26 11.25 12.40 9.21
C PRO A 26 12.33 12.26 8.12
N PRO A 27 13.50 12.93 8.26
CA PRO A 27 14.53 12.93 7.24
C PRO A 27 15.00 11.51 6.85
N LYS A 28 15.02 11.24 5.54
CA LYS A 28 15.46 9.98 4.93
C LYS A 28 16.80 10.19 4.23
N VAL A 29 17.66 9.16 4.22
CA VAL A 29 18.95 9.15 3.50
C VAL A 29 19.17 7.82 2.79
N GLY A 30 20.10 7.77 1.82
CA GLY A 30 20.48 6.53 1.13
C GLY A 30 19.32 5.88 0.36
N VAL A 31 19.20 4.55 0.48
CA VAL A 31 18.15 3.77 -0.22
C VAL A 31 16.74 4.22 0.19
N THR A 32 16.53 4.57 1.46
CA THR A 32 15.23 5.04 1.97
C THR A 32 14.80 6.36 1.32
N LEU A 33 15.76 7.26 1.03
CA LEU A 33 15.45 8.48 0.28
C LEU A 33 15.20 8.18 -1.20
N ALA A 34 15.95 7.25 -1.79
CA ALA A 34 15.77 6.87 -3.19
C ALA A 34 14.40 6.19 -3.45
N GLU A 35 13.89 5.41 -2.50
CA GLU A 35 12.60 4.72 -2.62
C GLU A 35 11.40 5.58 -2.16
N SER A 36 11.63 6.60 -1.33
CA SER A 36 10.59 7.49 -0.79
C SER A 36 11.07 8.95 -0.71
N GLY A 37 11.41 9.50 -1.88
CA GLY A 37 11.95 10.85 -2.06
C GLY A 37 10.93 11.98 -1.93
N THR A 38 10.24 12.07 -0.79
CA THR A 38 9.17 13.06 -0.54
C THR A 38 9.11 13.47 0.93
N TYR A 39 8.58 14.69 1.18
CA TYR A 39 8.23 15.18 2.52
C TYR A 39 6.91 14.62 3.05
N THR A 40 6.05 14.08 2.18
CA THR A 40 4.76 13.52 2.60
C THR A 40 4.96 12.22 3.37
N ASP A 41 4.17 12.01 4.42
CA ASP A 41 4.23 10.81 5.27
C ASP A 41 3.01 9.88 5.10
N PHE A 42 2.36 9.99 3.93
CA PHE A 42 1.36 9.03 3.45
C PHE A 42 0.17 8.78 4.40
N ALA A 43 -0.20 9.76 5.23
CA ALA A 43 -1.44 9.74 5.98
C ALA A 43 -2.64 9.73 4.99
N ASN A 44 -3.42 8.66 5.00
CA ASN A 44 -4.43 8.38 3.98
C ASN A 44 -5.84 8.35 4.59
N ILE A 45 -6.76 9.17 4.06
CA ILE A 45 -8.16 9.25 4.48
C ILE A 45 -9.06 8.63 3.41
N ASN A 46 -9.87 7.65 3.82
CA ASN A 46 -10.80 6.92 2.96
C ASN A 46 -12.21 7.49 3.12
N ASN A 47 -12.86 7.84 2.01
CA ASN A 47 -14.19 8.47 2.02
C ASN A 47 -15.20 7.62 1.23
N GLY A 48 -16.42 7.49 1.75
CA GLY A 48 -17.46 6.67 1.13
C GLY A 48 -17.35 5.20 1.50
N GLY A 49 -17.34 4.31 0.52
CA GLY A 49 -17.26 2.87 0.72
C GLY A 49 -18.56 2.25 1.24
N LEU A 50 -18.44 1.18 2.02
CA LEU A 50 -19.56 0.46 2.61
C LEU A 50 -19.47 0.50 4.14
N LYS A 51 -20.62 0.50 4.80
CA LYS A 51 -20.71 0.32 6.26
C LYS A 51 -20.53 -1.16 6.63
N ALA A 52 -20.39 -1.45 7.92
CA ALA A 52 -20.29 -2.81 8.46
C ALA A 52 -21.44 -3.74 7.99
N ASP A 53 -22.66 -3.21 7.93
CA ASP A 53 -23.84 -3.93 7.43
C ASP A 53 -23.85 -4.11 5.89
N GLY A 54 -22.91 -3.49 5.19
CA GLY A 54 -22.76 -3.51 3.74
C GLY A 54 -23.62 -2.48 3.01
N SER A 55 -24.30 -1.57 3.71
CA SER A 55 -25.00 -0.43 3.09
C SER A 55 -24.02 0.67 2.67
N ASP A 56 -24.48 1.62 1.86
CA ASP A 56 -23.67 2.75 1.39
C ASP A 56 -23.12 3.60 2.55
N GLY A 57 -21.82 3.90 2.50
CA GLY A 57 -21.09 4.71 3.47
C GLY A 57 -21.11 6.21 3.20
N VAL A 58 -21.50 6.64 1.99
CA VAL A 58 -21.51 8.06 1.62
C VAL A 58 -22.51 8.85 2.46
N ASN A 59 -22.08 10.00 2.97
CA ASN A 59 -22.90 10.89 3.79
C ASN A 59 -22.44 12.35 3.66
N ASP A 60 -23.06 13.27 4.39
CA ASP A 60 -22.77 14.71 4.30
C ASP A 60 -21.32 15.06 4.66
N LEU A 61 -20.71 14.35 5.62
CA LEU A 61 -19.29 14.55 5.96
C LEU A 61 -18.38 14.15 4.80
N THR A 62 -18.76 13.13 4.02
CA THR A 62 -18.03 12.72 2.81
C THR A 62 -17.92 13.89 1.81
N TYR A 63 -19.03 14.60 1.57
CA TYR A 63 -19.02 15.76 0.67
C TYR A 63 -18.28 16.94 1.28
N LEU A 64 -18.37 17.15 2.60
CA LEU A 64 -17.60 18.18 3.28
C LEU A 64 -16.10 17.98 3.11
N ILE A 65 -15.61 16.74 3.27
CA ILE A 65 -14.21 16.41 3.05
C ILE A 65 -13.81 16.68 1.58
N LEU A 66 -14.65 16.30 0.62
CA LEU A 66 -14.40 16.61 -0.79
C LEU A 66 -14.30 18.12 -1.06
N ASP A 67 -15.08 18.94 -0.36
CA ASP A 67 -14.99 20.40 -0.47
C ASP A 67 -13.71 20.94 0.17
N VAL A 68 -13.29 20.40 1.32
CA VAL A 68 -12.03 20.76 1.99
C VAL A 68 -10.83 20.47 1.09
N ILE A 69 -10.77 19.28 0.48
CA ILE A 69 -9.62 18.93 -0.37
C ILE A 69 -9.56 19.78 -1.64
N ASP A 70 -10.71 20.11 -2.22
CA ASP A 70 -10.82 20.94 -3.42
C ASP A 70 -10.38 22.39 -3.19
N GLU A 71 -10.67 22.91 -2.00
CA GLU A 71 -10.30 24.25 -1.57
C GLU A 71 -8.85 24.34 -1.10
N MET A 72 -8.45 23.47 -0.18
CA MET A 72 -7.15 23.57 0.50
C MET A 72 -5.97 23.15 -0.39
N ARG A 73 -6.18 22.16 -1.28
CA ARG A 73 -5.16 21.64 -2.22
C ARG A 73 -3.79 21.38 -1.58
N LEU A 74 -3.81 20.89 -0.34
CA LEU A 74 -2.61 20.48 0.37
C LEU A 74 -2.23 19.05 -0.03
N LEU A 75 -0.93 18.77 -0.04
CA LEU A 75 -0.42 17.43 -0.35
C LEU A 75 -0.71 16.42 0.75
N GLN A 76 -0.92 16.89 1.99
CA GLN A 76 -1.27 16.04 3.13
C GLN A 76 -2.54 16.54 3.84
N PRO A 77 -3.39 15.62 4.33
CA PRO A 77 -3.32 14.17 4.11
C PRO A 77 -3.61 13.79 2.64
N SER A 78 -3.19 12.59 2.24
CA SER A 78 -3.70 11.98 1.00
C SER A 78 -5.16 11.60 1.23
N THR A 79 -6.01 11.92 0.27
CA THR A 79 -7.45 11.66 0.37
C THR A 79 -7.89 10.80 -0.80
N ASN A 80 -8.64 9.74 -0.50
CA ASN A 80 -9.21 8.87 -1.51
C ASN A 80 -10.71 8.69 -1.32
N ILE A 81 -11.36 8.21 -2.39
CA ILE A 81 -12.71 7.68 -2.33
C ILE A 81 -12.69 6.15 -2.48
N GLN A 82 -13.46 5.47 -1.64
CA GLN A 82 -13.82 4.07 -1.78
C GLN A 82 -15.14 4.01 -2.54
N LEU A 83 -15.10 3.64 -3.81
CA LEU A 83 -16.24 3.61 -4.70
C LEU A 83 -16.84 2.21 -4.74
N SER A 84 -18.12 2.11 -4.38
CA SER A 84 -18.91 0.88 -4.49
C SER A 84 -19.95 1.02 -5.58
N LYS A 85 -20.43 -0.10 -6.13
CA LYS A 85 -21.68 -0.13 -6.92
C LYS A 85 -22.92 0.41 -6.18
N LYS A 86 -22.86 0.50 -4.84
CA LYS A 86 -23.92 1.08 -4.01
C LYS A 86 -23.77 2.59 -3.81
N SER A 87 -22.62 3.16 -4.15
CA SER A 87 -22.37 4.58 -4.00
C SER A 87 -23.23 5.40 -4.97
N PRO A 88 -23.76 6.56 -4.56
CA PRO A 88 -24.57 7.41 -5.42
C PRO A 88 -23.73 8.05 -6.52
N ASP A 89 -24.28 8.18 -7.73
CA ASP A 89 -23.64 8.84 -8.89
C ASP A 89 -23.08 10.23 -8.56
N ARG A 90 -23.77 10.99 -7.70
CA ARG A 90 -23.34 12.33 -7.29
C ARG A 90 -21.97 12.30 -6.62
N PHE A 91 -21.65 11.25 -5.87
CA PHE A 91 -20.37 11.10 -5.19
C PHE A 91 -19.22 10.93 -6.20
N LEU A 92 -19.38 10.01 -7.16
CA LEU A 92 -18.41 9.82 -8.24
C LEU A 92 -18.25 11.08 -9.10
N LYS A 93 -19.35 11.74 -9.45
CA LYS A 93 -19.33 13.00 -10.21
C LYS A 93 -18.57 14.09 -9.46
N ARG A 94 -18.82 14.27 -8.16
CA ARG A 94 -18.10 15.26 -7.33
C ARG A 94 -16.61 14.96 -7.26
N ALA A 95 -16.21 13.70 -7.07
CA ALA A 95 -14.81 13.31 -7.11
C ALA A 95 -14.18 13.62 -8.49
N GLY A 96 -14.88 13.28 -9.58
CA GLY A 96 -14.45 13.57 -10.95
C GLY A 96 -14.27 15.08 -11.24
N GLU A 97 -15.10 15.95 -10.66
CA GLU A 97 -14.96 17.40 -10.75
C GLU A 97 -13.66 17.92 -10.12
N ILE A 98 -13.17 17.26 -9.08
CA ILE A 98 -11.92 17.58 -8.40
C ILE A 98 -10.75 17.00 -9.18
N ILE A 99 -10.81 15.72 -9.55
CA ILE A 99 -9.77 15.01 -10.32
C ILE A 99 -9.42 15.76 -11.61
N ARG A 100 -10.43 16.23 -12.36
CA ARG A 100 -10.21 16.97 -13.62
C ARG A 100 -9.44 18.29 -13.45
N LYS A 101 -9.26 18.79 -12.22
CA LYS A 101 -8.45 19.99 -11.94
C LYS A 101 -6.95 19.70 -11.93
N GLY A 102 -6.53 18.43 -11.96
CA GLY A 102 -5.18 18.02 -12.36
C GLY A 102 -4.11 18.04 -11.27
N TRP A 103 -4.49 18.00 -9.99
CA TRP A 103 -3.54 18.00 -8.87
C TRP A 103 -3.43 16.63 -8.16
N GLY A 104 -3.99 15.58 -8.76
CA GLY A 104 -3.75 14.17 -8.40
C GLY A 104 -4.77 13.54 -7.45
N GLN A 105 -5.41 14.30 -6.56
CA GLN A 105 -6.43 13.78 -5.64
C GLN A 105 -7.87 14.06 -6.11
N PRO A 106 -8.88 13.38 -5.54
CA PRO A 106 -8.75 12.14 -4.75
C PRO A 106 -8.40 10.93 -5.62
N SER A 107 -7.66 9.98 -5.07
CA SER A 107 -7.53 8.64 -5.65
C SER A 107 -8.87 7.91 -5.59
N VAL A 108 -9.09 6.96 -6.50
CA VAL A 108 -10.32 6.16 -6.56
C VAL A 108 -9.98 4.69 -6.36
N PHE A 109 -10.55 4.09 -5.33
CA PHE A 109 -10.40 2.66 -5.02
C PHE A 109 -11.73 1.94 -5.19
N ASN A 110 -11.69 0.71 -5.67
CA ASN A 110 -12.85 -0.15 -5.80
C ASN A 110 -13.15 -0.81 -4.45
N ALA A 111 -14.23 -0.39 -3.80
CA ALA A 111 -14.58 -0.85 -2.45
C ALA A 111 -14.88 -2.36 -2.41
N GLU A 112 -15.48 -2.91 -3.46
CA GLU A 112 -15.73 -4.35 -3.54
C GLU A 112 -14.42 -5.15 -3.63
N GLU A 113 -13.47 -4.70 -4.44
CA GLU A 113 -12.18 -5.37 -4.63
C GLU A 113 -11.33 -5.34 -3.36
N VAL A 114 -11.26 -4.19 -2.69
CA VAL A 114 -10.59 -4.02 -1.39
C VAL A 114 -11.17 -5.00 -0.35
N ILE A 115 -12.50 -5.16 -0.30
CA ILE A 115 -13.15 -6.13 0.58
C ILE A 115 -12.79 -7.57 0.17
N GLU A 116 -12.86 -7.90 -1.12
CA GLU A 116 -12.53 -9.24 -1.63
C GLU A 116 -11.08 -9.64 -1.33
N GLU A 117 -10.13 -8.72 -1.46
CA GLU A 117 -8.73 -8.93 -1.11
C GLU A 117 -8.56 -9.29 0.38
N MET A 118 -9.22 -8.55 1.28
CA MET A 118 -9.18 -8.84 2.71
C MET A 118 -9.82 -10.20 3.03
N LEU A 119 -10.96 -10.52 2.41
CA LEU A 119 -11.60 -11.82 2.59
C LEU A 119 -10.69 -12.97 2.16
N ARG A 120 -9.96 -12.83 1.04
CA ARG A 120 -8.98 -13.83 0.58
C ARG A 120 -7.84 -14.04 1.57
N GLN A 121 -7.53 -13.02 2.37
CA GLN A 121 -6.53 -13.09 3.44
C GLN A 121 -7.12 -13.52 4.80
N GLY A 122 -8.35 -14.04 4.82
CA GLY A 122 -8.96 -14.64 6.02
C GLY A 122 -9.63 -13.65 6.98
N LYS A 123 -9.83 -12.39 6.58
CA LYS A 123 -10.53 -11.40 7.40
C LYS A 123 -12.02 -11.70 7.44
N SER A 124 -12.68 -11.34 8.53
CA SER A 124 -14.14 -11.42 8.62
C SER A 124 -14.78 -10.42 7.65
N LEU A 125 -16.00 -10.69 7.19
CA LEU A 125 -16.71 -9.77 6.29
C LEU A 125 -16.97 -8.40 6.93
N GLU A 126 -17.27 -8.38 8.22
CA GLU A 126 -17.47 -7.15 8.98
C GLU A 126 -16.17 -6.34 9.07
N ASP A 127 -15.04 -7.00 9.38
CA ASP A 127 -13.75 -6.32 9.47
C ASP A 127 -13.24 -5.86 8.11
N ALA A 128 -13.48 -6.63 7.05
CA ALA A 128 -13.17 -6.24 5.68
C ALA A 128 -13.98 -5.02 5.24
N ARG A 129 -15.26 -4.92 5.59
CA ARG A 129 -16.09 -3.73 5.30
C ARG A 129 -15.66 -2.49 6.07
N CYS A 130 -15.09 -2.67 7.27
CA CYS A 130 -14.54 -1.58 8.07
C CYS A 130 -13.08 -1.23 7.71
N GLY A 131 -12.48 -1.95 6.76
CA GLY A 131 -11.14 -1.69 6.26
C GLY A 131 -11.12 -0.68 5.11
N GLY A 132 -9.99 -0.63 4.41
CA GLY A 132 -9.80 0.26 3.28
C GLY A 132 -8.36 0.17 2.79
N THR A 133 -7.88 1.26 2.18
CA THR A 133 -6.48 1.38 1.74
C THR A 133 -5.75 2.43 2.56
N SER A 134 -4.55 2.15 3.04
CA SER A 134 -3.68 3.16 3.67
C SER A 134 -2.45 3.43 2.83
N GLY A 135 -1.52 4.27 3.32
CA GLY A 135 -0.28 4.58 2.61
C GLY A 135 -0.54 5.12 1.20
N CYS A 136 -0.04 4.38 0.20
CA CYS A 136 -0.31 4.61 -1.21
C CYS A 136 -1.61 3.91 -1.66
N VAL A 137 -1.67 2.58 -1.56
CA VAL A 137 -2.72 1.71 -2.11
C VAL A 137 -2.93 0.41 -1.29
N GLU A 138 -2.33 0.32 -0.10
CA GLU A 138 -2.22 -0.91 0.68
C GLU A 138 -3.54 -1.27 1.36
N THR A 139 -4.14 -2.39 1.00
CA THR A 139 -5.37 -2.90 1.60
C THR A 139 -5.13 -3.44 3.02
N GLY A 140 -5.96 -3.04 3.99
CA GLY A 140 -5.85 -3.54 5.37
C GLY A 140 -7.11 -3.35 6.22
N ALA A 141 -7.27 -4.19 7.23
CA ALA A 141 -8.35 -4.09 8.22
C ALA A 141 -8.01 -3.05 9.30
N PHE A 142 -8.57 -1.85 9.18
CA PHE A 142 -8.23 -0.70 10.02
C PHE A 142 -8.46 -0.97 11.52
N GLY A 143 -7.44 -0.66 12.33
CA GLY A 143 -7.46 -0.85 13.77
C GLY A 143 -7.40 -2.31 14.23
N LYS A 144 -7.22 -3.27 13.31
CA LYS A 144 -7.24 -4.71 13.61
C LYS A 144 -6.10 -5.50 12.98
N GLU A 145 -5.34 -4.90 12.08
CA GLU A 145 -4.30 -5.60 11.33
C GLU A 145 -2.94 -4.93 11.50
N SER A 146 -1.91 -5.77 11.64
CA SER A 146 -0.52 -5.42 11.32
C SER A 146 -0.22 -5.89 9.90
N TYR A 147 -0.04 -4.96 8.96
CA TYR A 147 0.18 -5.25 7.54
C TYR A 147 1.48 -4.58 7.05
N ILE A 148 2.63 -5.20 7.35
CA ILE A 148 3.94 -4.55 7.22
C ILE A 148 4.49 -4.66 5.80
N LEU A 149 4.92 -3.53 5.24
CA LEU A 149 5.61 -3.47 3.96
C LEU A 149 7.11 -3.59 4.18
N THR A 150 7.69 -4.66 3.64
CA THR A 150 9.08 -5.01 3.93
C THR A 150 10.06 -4.46 2.90
N GLY A 151 9.58 -3.93 1.78
CA GLY A 151 10.39 -3.22 0.78
C GLY A 151 10.11 -3.64 -0.66
N TYR A 152 10.58 -2.81 -1.59
CA TYR A 152 10.38 -3.02 -3.01
C TYR A 152 11.25 -4.15 -3.58
N PHE A 153 10.72 -4.82 -4.61
CA PHE A 153 11.37 -5.93 -5.29
C PHE A 153 11.36 -5.70 -6.80
N ASN A 154 12.55 -5.49 -7.37
CA ASN A 154 12.71 -5.11 -8.78
C ASN A 154 12.66 -6.34 -9.70
N LEU A 155 11.49 -6.61 -10.29
CA LEU A 155 11.28 -7.76 -11.18
C LEU A 155 12.11 -7.66 -12.47
N VAL A 156 12.28 -6.46 -13.00
CA VAL A 156 13.02 -6.20 -14.25
C VAL A 156 14.51 -6.51 -14.06
N LYS A 157 15.08 -6.15 -12.90
CA LYS A 157 16.47 -6.47 -12.58
C LYS A 157 16.70 -7.98 -12.47
N VAL A 158 15.73 -8.74 -11.96
CA VAL A 158 15.81 -10.20 -11.94
C VAL A 158 15.87 -10.77 -13.37
N LEU A 159 15.11 -10.21 -14.31
CA LEU A 159 15.21 -10.60 -15.72
C LEU A 159 16.59 -10.26 -16.30
N GLU A 160 17.12 -9.07 -16.04
CA GLU A 160 18.47 -8.70 -16.49
C GLU A 160 19.54 -9.68 -15.98
N ILE A 161 19.47 -10.04 -14.69
CA ILE A 161 20.39 -11.02 -14.09
C ILE A 161 20.20 -12.42 -14.72
N THR A 162 18.96 -12.80 -15.03
CA THR A 162 18.66 -14.06 -15.74
C THR A 162 19.33 -14.08 -17.11
N LEU A 163 19.21 -12.99 -17.87
CA LEU A 163 19.81 -12.81 -19.20
C LEU A 163 21.34 -12.64 -19.17
N ASN A 164 21.95 -12.59 -17.99
CA ASN A 164 23.40 -12.54 -17.80
C ASN A 164 23.89 -13.69 -16.89
N ASN A 165 23.12 -14.78 -16.83
CA ASN A 165 23.44 -16.01 -16.09
C ASN A 165 23.92 -15.76 -14.63
N GLY A 166 23.28 -14.83 -13.93
CA GLY A 166 23.58 -14.51 -12.52
C GLY A 166 24.51 -13.32 -12.30
N ILE A 167 25.10 -12.75 -13.36
CA ILE A 167 25.97 -11.58 -13.28
C ILE A 167 25.13 -10.30 -13.45
N ASP A 168 25.35 -9.33 -12.56
CA ASP A 168 24.85 -7.98 -12.75
C ASP A 168 25.76 -7.23 -13.73
N PRO A 169 25.30 -6.88 -14.94
CA PRO A 169 26.13 -6.21 -15.93
C PRO A 169 26.57 -4.81 -15.50
N GLN A 170 25.84 -4.15 -14.59
CA GLN A 170 26.19 -2.82 -14.10
C GLN A 170 27.40 -2.84 -13.16
N THR A 171 27.52 -3.88 -12.34
CA THR A 171 28.57 -3.98 -11.31
C THR A 171 29.64 -5.02 -11.61
N GLY A 172 29.39 -5.90 -12.59
CA GLY A 172 30.23 -7.07 -12.90
C GLY A 172 30.21 -8.16 -11.82
N LYS A 173 29.38 -8.01 -10.79
CA LYS A 173 29.31 -8.95 -9.66
C LYS A 173 28.32 -10.07 -9.96
N LYS A 174 28.68 -11.29 -9.58
CA LYS A 174 27.74 -12.41 -9.54
C LYS A 174 26.84 -12.26 -8.31
N ILE A 175 25.59 -11.90 -8.53
CA ILE A 175 24.60 -11.67 -7.45
C ILE A 175 23.43 -12.66 -7.52
N GLY A 176 23.20 -13.29 -8.68
CA GLY A 176 22.21 -14.35 -8.86
C GLY A 176 22.86 -15.72 -9.00
N MET A 177 22.00 -16.72 -9.22
CA MET A 177 22.45 -18.09 -9.50
C MET A 177 22.84 -18.26 -10.98
N GLU A 178 23.62 -19.29 -11.31
CA GLU A 178 23.76 -19.72 -12.71
C GLU A 178 22.50 -20.48 -13.11
N SER A 179 21.57 -19.80 -13.79
CA SER A 179 20.26 -20.34 -14.18
C SER A 179 20.22 -20.85 -15.63
N GLY A 180 21.37 -20.86 -16.32
CA GLY A 180 21.54 -21.32 -17.70
C GLY A 180 21.95 -20.19 -18.64
N GLU A 181 22.75 -20.51 -19.65
CA GLU A 181 23.18 -19.54 -20.67
C GLU A 181 22.02 -19.16 -21.59
N PRO A 182 21.64 -17.88 -21.70
CA PRO A 182 20.48 -17.47 -22.48
C PRO A 182 20.54 -17.82 -23.97
N THR A 183 21.74 -17.88 -24.55
CA THR A 183 21.97 -18.29 -25.94
C THR A 183 21.74 -19.77 -26.19
N GLN A 184 21.60 -20.57 -25.14
CA GLN A 184 21.36 -22.02 -25.21
C GLN A 184 19.88 -22.39 -25.02
N PHE A 185 19.00 -21.43 -24.72
CA PHE A 185 17.57 -21.70 -24.59
C PHE A 185 16.93 -21.91 -25.96
N ASN A 186 16.21 -23.02 -26.11
CA ASN A 186 15.55 -23.40 -27.38
C ASN A 186 14.07 -22.99 -27.43
N SER A 187 13.54 -22.42 -26.34
CA SER A 187 12.17 -21.94 -26.25
C SER A 187 12.03 -20.80 -25.25
N PHE A 188 10.96 -20.01 -25.41
CA PHE A 188 10.62 -18.96 -24.44
C PHE A 188 10.29 -19.56 -23.07
N GLU A 189 9.72 -20.76 -23.03
CA GLU A 189 9.39 -21.48 -21.81
C GLU A 189 10.64 -21.84 -20.99
N GLU A 190 11.76 -22.17 -21.65
CA GLU A 190 13.06 -22.39 -20.98
C GLU A 190 13.58 -21.10 -20.33
N LEU A 191 13.53 -19.97 -21.04
CA LEU A 191 13.87 -18.66 -20.47
C LEU A 191 12.97 -18.33 -19.27
N LEU A 192 11.66 -18.51 -19.40
CA LEU A 192 10.72 -18.23 -18.32
C LEU A 192 10.96 -19.13 -17.10
N THR A 193 11.35 -20.38 -17.33
CA THR A 193 11.76 -21.30 -16.26
C THR A 193 13.03 -20.84 -15.57
N SER A 194 14.03 -20.37 -16.34
CA SER A 194 15.26 -19.78 -15.80
C SER A 194 14.98 -18.52 -14.96
N PHE A 195 14.13 -17.62 -15.47
CA PHE A 195 13.68 -16.42 -14.75
C PHE A 195 12.97 -16.77 -13.44
N LYS A 196 12.06 -17.75 -13.44
CA LYS A 196 11.38 -18.20 -12.23
C LYS A 196 12.35 -18.73 -11.17
N LYS A 197 13.40 -19.45 -11.58
CA LYS A 197 14.46 -19.91 -10.66
C LYS A 197 15.22 -18.74 -10.04
N GLN A 198 15.60 -17.75 -10.85
CA GLN A 198 16.25 -16.53 -10.35
C GLN A 198 15.36 -15.73 -9.41
N LEU A 199 14.08 -15.56 -9.78
CA LEU A 199 13.09 -14.89 -8.93
C LEU A 199 12.98 -15.58 -7.57
N HIS A 200 12.84 -16.91 -7.56
CA HIS A 200 12.78 -17.69 -6.32
C HIS A 200 14.04 -17.52 -5.47
N HIS A 201 15.23 -17.54 -6.08
CA HIS A 201 16.50 -17.31 -5.39
C HIS A 201 16.55 -15.95 -4.66
N PHE A 202 16.14 -14.87 -5.32
CA PHE A 202 16.14 -13.54 -4.70
C PHE A 202 15.04 -13.37 -3.65
N ILE A 203 13.87 -13.99 -3.85
CA ILE A 203 12.79 -13.98 -2.84
C ILE A 203 13.21 -14.73 -1.57
N GLU A 204 13.86 -15.88 -1.70
CA GLU A 204 14.44 -16.63 -0.57
C GLU A 204 15.40 -15.75 0.26
N ILE A 205 16.31 -15.03 -0.40
CA ILE A 205 17.22 -14.09 0.27
C ILE A 205 16.44 -12.99 1.00
N LYS A 206 15.44 -12.40 0.33
CA LYS A 206 14.60 -11.33 0.90
C LYS A 206 13.85 -11.80 2.14
N ILE A 207 13.19 -12.95 2.07
CA ILE A 207 12.43 -13.54 3.19
C ILE A 207 13.34 -13.85 4.38
N ARG A 208 14.53 -14.42 4.14
CA ARG A 208 15.50 -14.67 5.21
C ARG A 208 15.91 -13.39 5.94
N GLY A 209 16.12 -12.30 5.19
CA GLY A 209 16.39 -10.98 5.77
C GLY A 209 15.20 -10.44 6.57
N ASN A 210 13.99 -10.53 6.01
CA ASN A 210 12.76 -10.08 6.67
C ASN A 210 12.55 -10.78 8.02
N ASN A 211 12.70 -12.12 8.08
CA ASN A 211 12.53 -12.89 9.31
C ASN A 211 13.51 -12.47 10.42
N ILE A 212 14.71 -12.00 10.06
CA ILE A 212 15.67 -11.48 11.04
C ILE A 212 15.20 -10.10 11.54
N ILE A 213 14.81 -9.22 10.62
CA ILE A 213 14.35 -7.86 10.94
C ILE A 213 13.10 -7.91 11.82
N GLU A 214 12.13 -8.75 11.50
CA GLU A 214 10.89 -8.91 12.27
C GLU A 214 11.19 -9.27 13.73
N ARG A 215 12.10 -10.23 13.96
CA ARG A 215 12.56 -10.60 15.32
C ARG A 215 13.21 -9.42 16.07
N LEU A 216 13.96 -8.59 15.35
CA LEU A 216 14.55 -7.37 15.93
C LEU A 216 13.46 -6.37 16.32
N TYR A 217 12.43 -6.19 15.50
CA TYR A 217 11.29 -5.32 15.83
C TYR A 217 10.53 -5.82 17.07
N THR A 218 10.22 -7.12 17.12
CA THR A 218 9.56 -7.75 18.28
C THR A 218 10.36 -7.54 19.58
N THR A 219 11.69 -7.60 19.50
CA THR A 219 12.55 -7.57 20.70
C THR A 219 12.91 -6.14 21.12
N TYR A 220 13.24 -5.28 20.17
CA TYR A 220 13.87 -3.98 20.42
C TYR A 220 12.99 -2.77 20.09
N MET A 221 11.90 -2.97 19.36
CA MET A 221 10.99 -1.89 18.98
C MET A 221 9.54 -2.20 19.33
N PRO A 222 9.20 -2.60 20.57
CA PRO A 222 7.80 -2.74 20.96
C PRO A 222 7.08 -1.38 20.82
N ALA A 223 5.82 -1.40 20.39
CA ALA A 223 5.01 -0.21 20.13
C ALA A 223 3.82 -0.11 21.11
N PRO A 224 4.06 0.09 22.43
CA PRO A 224 3.04 -0.06 23.45
C PRO A 224 1.85 0.90 23.28
N PHE A 225 2.09 2.14 22.84
CA PHE A 225 1.00 3.10 22.59
C PHE A 225 0.10 2.66 21.44
N LEU A 226 0.69 2.11 20.37
CA LEU A 226 -0.07 1.56 19.25
C LEU A 226 -0.87 0.33 19.70
N SER A 227 -0.25 -0.55 20.48
CA SER A 227 -0.88 -1.76 21.04
C SER A 227 -2.13 -1.48 21.89
N ILE A 228 -2.29 -0.28 22.44
CA ILE A 228 -3.50 0.11 23.21
C ILE A 228 -4.71 0.37 22.29
N ILE A 229 -4.47 0.80 21.05
CA ILE A 229 -5.53 1.21 20.11
C ILE A 229 -5.73 0.20 18.96
N ILE A 230 -4.96 -0.89 18.92
CA ILE A 230 -5.14 -1.98 17.97
C ILE A 230 -5.87 -3.14 18.65
N SER A 231 -6.89 -3.65 17.95
CA SER A 231 -7.73 -4.73 18.45
C SER A 231 -6.92 -5.98 18.74
N ASP A 232 -7.32 -6.66 19.81
CA ASP A 232 -6.82 -7.95 20.28
C ASP A 232 -5.39 -7.92 20.86
N CYS A 233 -4.62 -6.83 20.72
CA CYS A 233 -3.29 -6.70 21.37
C CYS A 233 -3.37 -6.84 22.90
N ILE A 234 -4.33 -6.16 23.53
CA ILE A 234 -4.55 -6.23 24.99
C ILE A 234 -5.06 -7.62 25.39
N GLU A 235 -6.04 -8.16 24.67
CA GLU A 235 -6.63 -9.48 24.94
C GLU A 235 -5.58 -10.59 24.82
N ASN A 236 -4.72 -10.51 23.81
CA ASN A 236 -3.63 -11.46 23.59
C ASN A 236 -2.45 -11.26 24.55
N GLY A 237 -2.40 -10.13 25.27
CA GLY A 237 -1.24 -9.76 26.09
C GLY A 237 0.04 -9.63 25.28
N LYS A 238 -0.06 -9.18 24.02
CA LYS A 238 1.05 -9.11 23.06
C LYS A 238 1.12 -7.74 22.38
N ASP A 239 2.34 -7.24 22.22
CA ASP A 239 2.60 -6.01 21.49
C ASP A 239 2.25 -6.15 19.99
N TYR A 240 1.89 -5.06 19.34
CA TYR A 240 1.63 -4.97 17.91
C TYR A 240 2.78 -5.54 17.07
N ASN A 241 4.04 -5.18 17.35
CA ASN A 241 5.21 -5.69 16.63
C ASN A 241 5.59 -7.14 17.03
N ALA A 242 4.86 -7.74 17.97
CA ALA A 242 4.98 -9.13 18.39
C ALA A 242 3.81 -10.00 17.89
N GLY A 243 3.01 -9.49 16.95
CA GLY A 243 1.86 -10.19 16.40
C GLY A 243 0.62 -10.14 17.31
N GLY A 244 0.47 -9.09 18.10
CA GLY A 244 -0.69 -8.92 18.99
C GLY A 244 -2.00 -8.60 18.28
N ALA A 245 -1.95 -8.04 17.07
CA ALA A 245 -3.13 -7.65 16.29
C ALA A 245 -3.96 -8.88 15.87
N ARG A 246 -5.26 -8.69 15.66
CA ARG A 246 -6.19 -9.72 15.16
C ARG A 246 -5.70 -10.40 13.89
N TYR A 247 -5.21 -9.58 12.95
CA TYR A 247 -4.69 -10.01 11.66
C TYR A 247 -3.22 -9.57 11.54
N ASN A 248 -2.39 -10.42 10.94
CA ASN A 248 -0.97 -10.13 10.71
C ASN A 248 -0.60 -10.59 9.31
N THR A 249 -0.09 -9.69 8.48
CA THR A 249 0.33 -9.92 7.11
C THR A 249 1.60 -9.13 6.80
N ASP A 250 2.42 -9.66 5.90
CA ASP A 250 3.64 -8.99 5.43
C ASP A 250 3.69 -8.97 3.90
N TYR A 251 4.23 -7.89 3.37
CA TYR A 251 4.25 -7.63 1.93
C TYR A 251 5.68 -7.39 1.42
N ILE A 252 5.93 -7.89 0.21
CA ILE A 252 7.06 -7.51 -0.64
C ILE A 252 6.46 -6.80 -1.86
N GLN A 253 6.83 -5.55 -2.07
CA GLN A 253 6.20 -4.73 -3.11
C GLN A 253 6.88 -4.96 -4.47
N GLY A 254 6.25 -5.76 -5.35
CA GLY A 254 6.77 -6.01 -6.70
C GLY A 254 6.74 -4.76 -7.58
N VAL A 255 7.87 -4.44 -8.24
CA VAL A 255 8.01 -3.25 -9.08
C VAL A 255 8.40 -3.64 -10.51
N GLY A 256 7.85 -2.89 -11.48
CA GLY A 256 8.26 -2.96 -12.89
C GLY A 256 7.44 -3.93 -13.74
N ILE A 257 6.18 -4.21 -13.37
CA ILE A 257 5.32 -5.16 -14.08
C ILE A 257 5.12 -4.83 -15.56
N GLY A 258 4.97 -3.55 -15.92
CA GLY A 258 4.86 -3.12 -17.31
C GLY A 258 6.14 -3.40 -18.10
N SER A 259 7.27 -2.89 -17.61
CA SER A 259 8.58 -3.05 -18.26
C SER A 259 8.99 -4.51 -18.44
N ILE A 260 8.76 -5.37 -17.44
CA ILE A 260 9.07 -6.80 -17.57
C ILE A 260 8.12 -7.48 -18.55
N THR A 261 6.84 -7.11 -18.57
CA THR A 261 5.86 -7.64 -19.53
C THR A 261 6.25 -7.30 -20.96
N ASP A 262 6.61 -6.05 -21.23
CA ASP A 262 7.04 -5.61 -22.57
C ASP A 262 8.35 -6.30 -22.98
N SER A 263 9.31 -6.41 -22.05
CA SER A 263 10.59 -7.09 -22.30
C SER A 263 10.38 -8.55 -22.65
N LEU A 264 9.62 -9.30 -21.84
CA LEU A 264 9.33 -10.71 -22.08
C LEU A 264 8.50 -10.91 -23.35
N SER A 265 7.52 -10.04 -23.62
CA SER A 265 6.71 -10.10 -24.84
C SER A 265 7.55 -9.87 -26.08
N THR A 266 8.50 -8.94 -26.02
CA THR A 266 9.44 -8.66 -27.12
C THR A 266 10.38 -9.83 -27.37
N ILE A 267 10.89 -10.49 -26.31
CA ILE A 267 11.75 -11.67 -26.46
C ILE A 267 10.98 -12.86 -27.04
N LYS A 268 9.68 -12.97 -26.73
CA LYS A 268 8.83 -14.06 -27.22
C LYS A 268 8.44 -13.91 -28.69
N TYR A 269 8.24 -12.67 -29.16
CA TYR A 269 7.77 -12.35 -30.51
C TYR A 269 8.85 -12.63 -31.56
#